data_AF-A0A3A6NM98-F1
#
_entry.id   AF-A0A3A6NM98-F1
#
_cell.length_a   1.000
_cell.length_b   1.000
_cell.length_c   1.000
_cell.angle_alpha   90.00
_cell.angle_beta   90.00
_cell.angle_gamma   90.00
#
_symmetry.space_group_name_H-M   'P 1'
#
loop_
_entity.id
_entity.type
_entity.pdbx_description
1 polymer ?
#
loop_
_entity_poly.entity_id
_entity_poly.type
_entity_poly.pdbx_seq_one_letter_code
_entity_poly.pdbx_strand_id
1 'polypeptide(L)'
;MTAKIVNYPERSRKDLTRKFVIGFFIICIILSFYLFRGQTRSYLQVKKEIKELSSVVEAVRSENEHLKEEIILLRDKEYLEIQARKHLGMVRPGEIIFFVED
;
A
#
# COMPACT_ATOMS: atom_id res chain seq x y z
N MET A 1 78.78 8.06 41.89
CA MET A 1 78.33 8.27 40.49
C MET A 1 76.92 7.71 40.37
N THR A 2 75.90 8.55 40.45
CA THR A 2 74.48 8.12 40.35
C THR A 2 74.01 8.27 38.91
N ALA A 3 73.84 7.15 38.23
CA ALA A 3 73.30 7.13 36.87
C ALA A 3 71.80 7.43 36.91
N LYS A 4 71.38 8.51 36.24
CA LYS A 4 69.97 8.88 36.10
C LYS A 4 69.40 8.12 34.90
N ILE A 5 68.59 7.10 35.17
CA ILE A 5 67.89 6.35 34.13
C ILE A 5 66.72 7.19 33.65
N VAL A 6 66.86 7.81 32.49
CA VAL A 6 65.78 8.54 31.82
C VAL A 6 64.92 7.52 31.09
N ASN A 7 63.68 7.36 31.54
CA ASN A 7 62.70 6.46 30.93
C ASN A 7 61.95 7.22 29.83
N TYR A 8 62.06 6.76 28.57
CA TYR A 8 61.36 7.36 27.43
C TYR A 8 60.05 6.61 27.18
N PRO A 9 58.91 7.30 27.00
CA PRO A 9 57.64 6.62 26.78
C PRO A 9 57.61 6.00 25.37
N GLU A 10 57.63 4.67 25.29
CA GLU A 10 57.31 3.95 24.05
C GLU A 10 55.83 4.16 23.71
N ARG A 11 55.55 5.17 22.88
CA ARG A 11 54.21 5.41 22.35
C ARG A 11 53.94 4.38 21.26
N SER A 12 53.34 3.25 21.65
CA SER A 12 52.90 2.17 20.77
C SER A 12 51.95 2.70 19.69
N ARG A 13 52.48 2.92 18.48
CA ARG A 13 51.70 3.34 17.29
C ARG A 13 50.57 2.35 16.95
N LYS A 14 50.66 1.10 17.45
CA LYS A 14 49.67 0.03 17.26
C LYS A 14 48.35 0.30 17.99
N ASP A 15 48.38 0.99 19.12
CA ASP A 15 47.16 1.29 19.90
C ASP A 15 46.33 2.38 19.24
N LEU A 16 47.00 3.34 18.59
CA LEU A 16 46.32 4.40 17.84
C LEU A 16 45.65 3.84 16.58
N THR A 17 46.36 3.00 15.82
CA THR A 17 45.79 2.34 14.63
C THR A 17 44.63 1.41 15.00
N ARG A 18 44.73 0.68 16.13
CA ARG A 18 43.64 -0.19 16.61
C ARG A 18 42.41 0.62 17.01
N LYS A 19 42.58 1.77 17.66
CA LYS A 19 41.47 2.69 17.99
C LYS A 19 40.81 3.27 16.73
N PHE A 20 41.58 3.63 15.71
CA PHE A 20 41.03 4.08 14.43
C PHE A 20 40.25 2.99 13.69
N VAL A 21 40.76 1.75 13.69
CA VAL A 21 40.06 0.62 13.07
C VAL A 21 38.74 0.33 13.78
N ILE A 22 38.71 0.37 15.11
CA ILE A 22 37.48 0.19 15.90
C ILE A 22 36.50 1.34 15.62
N GLY A 23 36.97 2.59 15.61
CA GLY A 23 36.14 3.74 15.27
C GLY A 23 35.53 3.65 13.87
N PHE A 24 36.33 3.25 12.88
CA PHE A 24 35.86 3.02 11.51
C PHE A 24 34.80 1.90 11.46
N PHE A 25 35.01 0.81 12.18
CA PHE A 25 34.05 -0.29 12.23
C PHE A 25 32.71 0.12 12.84
N ILE A 26 32.73 0.93 13.90
CA ILE A 26 31.53 1.50 14.53
C ILE A 26 30.79 2.42 13.53
N ILE A 27 31.52 3.27 12.81
CA ILE A 27 30.93 4.14 11.79
C ILE A 27 30.27 3.32 10.67
N CYS A 28 30.92 2.24 10.21
CA CYS A 28 30.36 1.34 9.20
C CYS A 28 29.06 0.66 9.69
N ILE A 29 29.02 0.22 10.95
CA ILE A 29 27.80 -0.36 11.54
C ILE A 29 26.67 0.66 11.57
N ILE A 30 26.96 1.90 12.01
CA ILE A 30 25.96 2.97 12.08
C ILE A 30 25.42 3.28 10.68
N LEU A 31 26.29 3.44 9.68
CA LEU A 31 25.90 3.68 8.29
C LEU A 31 25.06 2.53 7.72
N SER A 32 25.45 1.29 7.96
CA SER A 32 24.68 0.12 7.55
C SER A 32 23.28 0.10 8.17
N PHE A 33 23.17 0.48 9.45
CA PHE A 33 21.89 0.54 10.14
C PHE A 33 21.00 1.65 9.55
N TYR A 34 21.56 2.83 9.26
CA TYR A 34 20.85 3.93 8.62
C TYR A 34 20.34 3.58 7.21
N LEU A 35 21.18 2.94 6.38
CA LEU A 35 20.81 2.48 5.04
C LEU A 35 19.69 1.43 5.10
N PHE A 36 19.78 0.48 6.04
CA PHE A 36 18.78 -0.56 6.21
C PHE A 36 17.41 0.02 6.61
N ARG A 37 17.39 1.04 7.49
CA ARG A 37 16.12 1.69 7.89
C ARG A 37 15.46 2.50 6.78
N GLY A 38 16.23 3.09 5.88
CA GLY A 38 15.69 3.84 4.74
C GLY A 38 14.95 2.94 3.75
N GLN A 39 15.49 1.75 3.48
CA GLN A 39 14.97 0.85 2.45
C GLN A 39 13.65 0.17 2.86
N THR A 40 13.45 -0.12 4.15
CA THR A 40 12.24 -0.80 4.62
C THR A 40 10.98 0.06 4.53
N ARG A 41 11.09 1.39 4.69
CA ARG A 41 9.91 2.29 4.69
C ARG A 41 9.32 2.47 3.28
N SER A 42 10.17 2.71 2.27
CA SER A 42 9.70 2.83 0.89
C SER A 42 9.09 1.53 0.36
N TYR A 43 9.67 0.38 0.70
CA TYR A 43 9.13 -0.91 0.24
C TYR A 43 7.74 -1.19 0.82
N LEU A 44 7.50 -0.84 2.09
CA LEU A 44 6.18 -1.01 2.71
C LEU A 44 5.13 -0.05 2.14
N GLN A 45 5.51 1.19 1.81
CA GLN A 45 4.61 2.17 1.20
C GLN A 45 4.20 1.74 -0.21
N VAL A 46 5.17 1.39 -1.06
CA VAL A 46 4.90 0.92 -2.42
C VAL A 46 4.03 -0.34 -2.41
N LYS A 47 4.28 -1.29 -1.49
CA LYS A 47 3.46 -2.51 -1.39
C LYS A 47 2.02 -2.22 -0.93
N LYS A 48 1.81 -1.19 -0.10
CA LYS A 48 0.47 -0.75 0.30
C LYS A 48 -0.27 -0.09 -0.87
N GLU A 49 0.38 0.81 -1.58
CA GLU A 49 -0.18 1.47 -2.76
C GLU A 49 -0.57 0.45 -3.84
N ILE A 50 0.27 -0.56 -4.09
CA ILE A 50 -0.06 -1.64 -5.02
C ILE A 50 -1.30 -2.41 -4.57
N LYS A 51 -1.42 -2.70 -3.27
CA LYS A 51 -2.54 -3.47 -2.72
C LYS A 51 -3.85 -2.67 -2.77
N GLU A 52 -3.80 -1.39 -2.42
CA GLU A 52 -4.95 -0.48 -2.50
C GLU A 52 -5.41 -0.33 -3.95
N LEU A 53 -4.48 -0.06 -4.87
CA LEU A 53 -4.80 0.08 -6.28
C LEU A 53 -5.37 -1.21 -6.86
N SER A 54 -4.82 -2.38 -6.51
CA SER A 54 -5.38 -3.66 -6.96
C SER A 54 -6.81 -3.88 -6.46
N SER A 55 -7.09 -3.51 -5.20
CA SER A 55 -8.45 -3.66 -4.65
C SER A 55 -9.46 -2.73 -5.32
N VAL A 56 -9.05 -1.51 -5.67
CA VAL A 56 -9.89 -0.56 -6.42
C VAL A 56 -10.17 -1.07 -7.83
N VAL A 57 -9.15 -1.59 -8.52
CA VAL A 57 -9.32 -2.17 -9.86
C VAL A 57 -10.28 -3.35 -9.83
N GLU A 58 -10.17 -4.22 -8.83
CA GLU A 58 -11.04 -5.39 -8.69
C GLU A 58 -12.49 -4.99 -8.36
N ALA A 59 -12.69 -4.02 -7.48
CA ALA A 59 -14.02 -3.48 -7.18
C ALA A 59 -14.70 -2.86 -8.42
N VAL A 60 -13.98 -2.00 -9.15
CA VAL A 60 -14.50 -1.35 -10.38
C VAL A 60 -14.76 -2.38 -11.49
N ARG A 61 -13.97 -3.46 -11.55
CA ARG A 61 -14.18 -4.54 -12.51
C ARG A 61 -15.45 -5.33 -12.19
N SER A 62 -15.65 -5.68 -10.91
CA SER A 62 -16.85 -6.35 -10.44
C SER A 62 -18.11 -5.51 -10.71
N GLU A 63 -18.06 -4.21 -10.43
CA GLU A 63 -19.16 -3.30 -10.73
C GLU A 63 -19.45 -3.21 -12.23
N ASN A 64 -18.41 -3.16 -13.07
CA ASN A 64 -18.58 -3.19 -14.52
C ASN A 64 -19.23 -4.49 -15.02
N GLU A 65 -18.85 -5.64 -14.47
CA GLU A 65 -19.43 -6.93 -14.86
C GLU A 65 -20.92 -6.98 -14.46
N HIS A 66 -21.25 -6.56 -13.25
CA HIS A 66 -22.64 -6.48 -12.78
C HIS A 66 -23.49 -5.52 -13.65
N LEU A 67 -22.99 -4.33 -13.96
CA LEU A 67 -23.69 -3.38 -14.82
C LEU A 67 -23.86 -3.91 -16.26
N LYS A 68 -22.89 -4.67 -16.79
CA LYS A 68 -23.03 -5.30 -18.10
C LYS A 68 -24.12 -6.37 -18.11
N GLU A 69 -24.21 -7.18 -17.06
CA GLU A 69 -25.29 -8.14 -16.89
C GLU A 69 -26.65 -7.45 -16.81
N GLU A 70 -26.75 -6.36 -16.03
CA GLU A 70 -27.97 -5.56 -15.94
C GLU A 70 -28.38 -4.98 -17.30
N ILE A 71 -27.43 -4.47 -18.10
CA ILE A 71 -27.69 -4.01 -19.47
C ILE A 71 -28.23 -5.14 -20.35
N ILE A 72 -27.72 -6.37 -20.20
CA ILE A 72 -28.21 -7.52 -20.97
C ILE A 72 -29.64 -7.85 -20.55
N LEU A 73 -29.93 -7.86 -19.25
CA LEU A 73 -31.27 -8.12 -18.71
C LEU A 73 -32.27 -7.03 -19.17
N LEU A 74 -31.86 -5.77 -19.19
CA LEU A 74 -32.67 -4.65 -19.67
C LEU A 74 -32.92 -4.66 -21.19
N ARG A 75 -32.20 -5.47 -21.97
CA ARG A 75 -32.51 -5.66 -23.40
C ARG A 75 -33.72 -6.56 -23.63
N ASP A 76 -34.12 -7.33 -22.63
CA ASP A 76 -35.35 -8.09 -22.69
C ASP A 76 -36.55 -7.16 -22.46
N LYS A 77 -37.47 -7.12 -23.44
CA LYS A 77 -38.67 -6.29 -23.37
C LYS A 77 -39.55 -6.66 -22.18
N GLU A 78 -39.62 -7.93 -21.82
CA GLU A 78 -40.46 -8.41 -20.72
C GLU A 78 -39.92 -7.92 -19.37
N TYR A 79 -38.60 -8.01 -19.18
CA TYR A 79 -37.93 -7.49 -18.00
C TYR A 79 -38.07 -5.96 -17.89
N LEU A 80 -37.89 -5.24 -18.99
CA LEU A 80 -38.02 -3.79 -19.04
C LEU A 80 -39.46 -3.33 -18.76
N GLU A 81 -40.47 -4.08 -19.22
CA GLU A 81 -41.89 -3.82 -18.93
C GLU A 81 -42.21 -4.02 -17.43
N ILE A 82 -41.63 -5.04 -16.79
CA ILE A 82 -41.77 -5.28 -15.34
C ILE A 82 -41.13 -4.14 -14.55
N GLN A 83 -39.92 -3.70 -14.93
CA GLN A 83 -39.24 -2.59 -14.24
C GLN A 83 -39.99 -1.26 -14.42
N ALA A 84 -40.52 -0.99 -15.61
CA ALA A 84 -41.34 0.18 -15.88
C ALA A 84 -42.65 0.18 -15.06
N ARG A 85 -43.29 -0.98 -14.89
CA ARG A 85 -44.45 -1.12 -13.99
C ARG A 85 -44.08 -0.87 -12.53
N LYS A 86 -42.99 -1.48 -12.04
CA LYS A 86 -42.59 -1.40 -10.63
C LYS A 86 -42.09 -0.03 -10.21
N HIS A 87 -41.24 0.59 -11.03
CA HIS A 87 -40.56 1.83 -10.64
C HIS A 87 -41.18 3.09 -11.22
N LEU A 88 -41.87 2.99 -12.35
CA LEU A 88 -42.43 4.14 -13.07
C LEU A 88 -43.97 4.14 -13.13
N GLY A 89 -44.62 3.08 -12.63
CA GLY A 89 -46.09 2.95 -12.65
C GLY A 89 -46.68 2.91 -14.08
N MET A 90 -45.87 2.57 -15.09
CA MET A 90 -46.33 2.53 -16.48
C MET A 90 -47.28 1.35 -16.70
N VAL A 91 -48.32 1.53 -17.52
CA VAL A 91 -49.29 0.48 -17.89
C VAL A 91 -49.54 0.48 -19.39
N ARG A 92 -50.01 -0.64 -19.95
CA ARG A 92 -50.35 -0.70 -21.38
C ARG A 92 -51.62 0.10 -21.68
N PRO A 93 -51.79 0.59 -22.92
CA PRO A 93 -53.04 1.23 -23.34
C PRO A 93 -54.23 0.29 -23.10
N GLY A 94 -55.15 0.69 -22.20
CA GLY A 94 -56.32 -0.11 -21.81
C GLY A 94 -56.23 -0.81 -20.44
N GLU A 95 -55.07 -0.77 -19.78
CA GLU A 95 -54.92 -1.22 -18.37
C GLU A 95 -55.29 -0.07 -17.40
N ILE A 96 -55.93 -0.38 -16.27
CA ILE A 96 -56.34 0.60 -15.23
C ILE A 96 -55.47 0.39 -13.99
N ILE A 97 -54.85 1.47 -13.49
CA ILE A 97 -54.04 1.45 -12.27
C ILE A 97 -54.97 1.56 -11.06
N PHE A 98 -54.87 0.63 -10.12
CA PHE A 98 -55.54 0.71 -8.82
C PHE A 98 -54.53 1.10 -7.75
N PHE A 99 -54.75 2.25 -7.10
CA PHE A 99 -54.04 2.62 -5.89
C PHE A 99 -54.85 2.11 -4.71
N VAL A 100 -54.26 1.23 -3.90
CA VAL A 100 -54.84 0.82 -2.62
C VAL A 100 -54.28 1.78 -1.58
N GLU A 101 -55.10 2.70 -1.10
CA GLU A 101 -54.81 3.47 0.11
C GLU A 101 -55.04 2.56 1.31
N ASP A 102 -54.04 2.46 2.20
CA ASP A 102 -54.17 1.79 3.50
C ASP A 102 -54.98 2.64 4.50
#